data_AF-A0A945AXH6-F1
#
_entry.id   AF-A0A945AXH6-F1
#
_cell.length_a   1.000
_cell.length_b   1.000
_cell.length_c   1.000
_cell.angle_alpha   90.00
_cell.angle_beta   90.00
_cell.angle_gamma   90.00
#
_symmetry.space_group_name_H-M   'P 1'
#
loop_
_entity.id
_entity.type
_entity.pdbx_description
1 polymer ?
#
loop_
_entity_poly.entity_id
_entity_poly.type
_entity_poly.pdbx_seq_one_letter_code
_entity_poly.pdbx_strand_id
1 'polypeptide(L)'
;AAMEEFEKRNHDFIQELTKQMEGSEKDDSILEEDGELLDEEKPKERTPAIETDVYKKFMKLVPPEKQEQVEEDLEVFLVDFEPPPISEWDSELIKNFLGKWFMENANPLEEDLVSMRKSLLSLFKFLAKEDLLPDGFLNTVSKSIQNS
;
A
#
# COMPACT_ATOMS: atom_id res chain seq x y z
N ALA A 1 1.51 -2.52 50.91
CA ALA A 1 2.14 -1.62 49.94
C ALA A 1 2.62 -2.44 48.73
N ALA A 2 1.69 -2.88 47.87
CA ALA A 2 2.02 -3.62 46.64
C ALA A 2 2.11 -2.71 45.41
N MET A 3 1.43 -1.56 45.46
CA MET A 3 1.40 -0.56 44.39
C MET A 3 2.73 0.21 44.31
N GLU A 4 3.27 0.60 45.47
CA GLU A 4 4.54 1.32 45.59
C GLU A 4 5.74 0.48 45.14
N GLU A 5 5.68 -0.85 45.35
CA GLU A 5 6.71 -1.79 44.90
C GLU A 5 6.69 -2.00 43.38
N PHE A 6 5.51 -1.94 42.76
CA PHE A 6 5.34 -2.05 41.32
C PHE A 6 5.81 -0.78 40.60
N GLU A 7 5.46 0.39 41.12
CA GLU A 7 5.91 1.68 40.57
C GLU A 7 7.42 1.82 40.63
N LYS A 8 8.04 1.41 41.75
CA LYS A 8 9.50 1.44 41.91
C LYS A 8 10.19 0.50 40.91
N ARG A 9 9.66 -0.72 40.72
CA ARG A 9 10.23 -1.70 39.79
C ARG A 9 10.13 -1.25 38.32
N ASN A 10 9.05 -0.57 37.96
CA ASN A 10 8.87 -0.02 36.61
C ASN A 10 9.83 1.16 36.34
N HIS A 11 9.98 2.05 37.32
CA HIS A 11 10.94 3.17 37.22
C HIS A 11 12.38 2.67 37.05
N ASP A 12 12.80 1.67 37.84
CA ASP A 12 14.15 1.09 37.76
C ASP A 12 14.42 0.46 36.37
N PHE A 13 13.42 -0.23 35.81
CA PHE A 13 13.51 -0.88 34.51
C PHE A 13 13.68 0.12 33.36
N ILE A 14 12.88 1.20 33.36
CA ILE A 14 12.98 2.26 32.34
C ILE A 14 14.36 2.93 32.42
N GLN A 15 14.86 3.18 33.64
CA GLN A 15 16.16 3.82 33.84
C GLN A 15 17.32 2.92 33.39
N GLU A 16 17.23 1.60 33.56
CA GLU A 16 18.22 0.64 33.06
C GLU A 16 18.27 0.60 31.53
N LEU A 17 17.11 0.66 30.86
CA LEU A 17 17.04 0.74 29.40
C LEU A 17 17.70 2.01 28.86
N THR A 18 17.42 3.17 29.46
CA THR A 18 18.05 4.44 29.05
C THR A 18 19.57 4.40 29.23
N LYS A 19 20.05 3.80 30.33
CA LYS A 19 21.49 3.70 30.61
C LYS A 19 22.22 2.74 29.67
N GLN A 20 21.56 1.69 29.17
CA GLN A 20 22.15 0.79 28.18
C GLN A 20 22.28 1.45 26.80
N MET A 21 21.40 2.37 26.44
CA MET A 21 21.50 3.11 25.17
C MET A 21 22.59 4.19 25.19
N GLU A 22 22.80 4.84 26.33
CA GLU A 22 23.79 5.93 26.48
C GLU A 22 25.24 5.43 26.72
N GLY A 23 25.44 4.12 26.90
CA GLY A 23 26.74 3.50 27.17
C GLY A 23 27.56 3.09 25.93
N SER A 24 27.02 3.24 24.72
CA SER A 24 27.66 2.80 23.46
C SER A 24 28.37 3.91 22.69
N GLU A 25 28.72 5.03 23.33
CA GLU A 25 29.62 6.03 22.75
C GLU A 25 31.06 5.78 23.20
N LYS A 26 31.83 5.13 22.32
CA LYS A 26 33.21 5.47 21.92
C LYS A 26 33.81 4.35 21.04
N ASP A 27 33.82 4.57 19.74
CA ASP A 27 35.07 4.47 18.97
C ASP A 27 34.99 5.46 17.80
N ASP A 28 35.84 6.48 17.90
CA ASP A 28 36.05 7.56 16.95
C ASP A 28 37.18 7.12 16.03
N SER A 29 36.93 6.97 14.73
CA SER A 29 37.91 7.32 13.67
C SER A 29 37.48 6.98 12.24
N ILE A 30 37.44 8.04 11.43
CA ILE A 30 37.87 8.15 10.02
C ILE A 30 36.80 7.91 8.93
N LEU A 31 36.16 9.03 8.56
CA LEU A 31 36.10 9.63 7.22
C LEU A 31 36.06 8.67 6.01
N GLU A 32 34.97 8.70 5.24
CA GLU A 32 35.03 9.21 3.87
C GLU A 32 33.64 9.64 3.38
N GLU A 33 33.67 10.77 2.70
CA GLU A 33 32.65 11.39 1.88
C GLU A 33 32.05 10.38 0.90
N ASP A 34 30.78 10.02 1.09
CA ASP A 34 29.89 9.82 -0.06
C ASP A 34 28.52 10.35 0.36
N GLY A 35 28.21 11.53 -0.15
CA GLY A 35 26.85 12.05 -0.15
C GLY A 35 25.98 11.19 -1.04
N GLU A 36 25.61 9.99 -0.60
CA GLU A 36 24.39 9.35 -1.05
C GLU A 36 23.23 10.07 -0.38
N LEU A 37 22.86 11.18 -1.04
CA LEU A 37 21.50 11.61 -1.25
C LEU A 37 20.52 10.87 -0.34
N LEU A 38 20.26 11.46 0.84
CA LEU A 38 18.87 11.60 1.22
C LEU A 38 18.23 12.32 0.04
N ASP A 39 17.77 11.53 -0.94
CA ASP A 39 16.78 11.95 -1.90
C ASP A 39 15.63 12.39 -0.98
N GLU A 40 15.64 13.67 -0.62
CA GLU A 40 14.46 14.40 -0.26
C GLU A 40 13.50 14.03 -1.39
N GLU A 41 12.66 13.02 -1.13
CA GLU A 41 11.61 12.62 -2.04
C GLU A 41 10.79 13.90 -2.15
N LYS A 42 11.12 14.69 -3.19
CA LYS A 42 10.28 15.78 -3.66
C LYS A 42 8.89 15.18 -3.61
N PRO A 43 7.89 15.85 -3.03
CA PRO A 43 6.53 15.43 -3.25
C PRO A 43 6.37 15.45 -4.77
N LYS A 44 6.52 14.28 -5.39
CA LYS A 44 6.15 14.08 -6.78
C LYS A 44 4.69 14.45 -6.72
N GLU A 45 4.31 15.55 -7.37
CA GLU A 45 2.93 15.74 -7.81
C GLU A 45 2.61 14.49 -8.64
N ARG A 46 2.20 13.42 -7.96
CA ARG A 46 1.88 12.15 -8.59
C ARG A 46 0.55 12.41 -9.24
N THR A 47 0.58 12.39 -10.57
CA THR A 47 -0.63 12.40 -11.37
C THR A 47 -1.48 11.21 -10.95
N PRO A 48 -2.76 11.41 -10.59
CA PRO A 48 -3.66 10.31 -10.26
C PRO A 48 -3.55 9.22 -11.32
N ALA A 49 -3.44 7.96 -10.88
CA ALA A 49 -3.28 6.84 -11.81
C ALA A 49 -4.40 6.79 -12.86
N ILE A 50 -5.61 7.22 -12.48
CA ILE A 50 -6.80 7.29 -13.33
C ILE A 50 -7.39 8.69 -13.25
N GLU A 51 -7.82 9.22 -14.41
CA GLU A 51 -8.58 10.47 -14.47
C GLU A 51 -9.92 10.35 -13.70
N THR A 52 -10.28 11.40 -12.96
CA THR A 52 -11.48 11.41 -12.11
C THR A 52 -12.77 11.19 -12.92
N ASP A 53 -12.83 11.67 -14.16
CA ASP A 53 -13.99 11.46 -15.04
C ASP A 53 -14.16 10.01 -15.47
N VAL A 54 -13.04 9.31 -15.72
CA VAL A 54 -13.01 7.88 -16.04
C VAL A 54 -13.49 7.07 -14.85
N TYR A 55 -12.99 7.39 -13.64
CA TYR A 55 -13.44 6.75 -12.40
C TYR A 55 -14.95 6.96 -12.15
N LYS A 56 -15.44 8.20 -12.28
CA LYS A 56 -16.88 8.51 -12.15
C LYS A 56 -17.73 7.76 -13.18
N LYS A 57 -17.22 7.59 -14.40
CA LYS A 57 -17.91 6.81 -15.45
C LYS A 57 -17.99 5.34 -15.07
N PHE A 58 -16.92 4.76 -14.52
CA PHE A 58 -16.93 3.40 -13.99
C PHE A 58 -17.95 3.23 -12.86
N MET A 59 -17.94 4.13 -11.86
CA MET A 59 -18.87 4.08 -10.72
C MET A 59 -20.35 4.08 -11.13
N LYS A 60 -20.70 4.82 -12.19
CA LYS A 60 -22.08 4.81 -12.74
C LYS A 60 -22.51 3.48 -13.36
N LEU A 61 -21.57 2.61 -13.70
CA LEU A 61 -21.82 1.28 -14.25
C LEU A 61 -21.88 0.20 -13.17
N VAL A 62 -21.32 0.47 -11.99
CA VAL A 62 -21.38 -0.43 -10.84
C VAL A 62 -22.79 -0.40 -10.26
N PRO A 63 -23.40 -1.57 -9.95
CA PRO A 63 -24.70 -1.63 -9.29
C PRO A 63 -24.68 -0.87 -7.96
N PRO A 64 -25.74 -0.12 -7.62
CA PRO A 64 -25.77 0.74 -6.42
C PRO A 64 -25.57 -0.05 -5.12
N GLU A 65 -26.03 -1.30 -5.07
CA GLU A 65 -25.84 -2.20 -3.94
C GLU A 65 -24.36 -2.57 -3.67
N LYS A 66 -23.46 -2.33 -4.63
CA LYS A 66 -22.02 -2.63 -4.54
C LYS A 66 -21.14 -1.39 -4.69
N GLN A 67 -21.74 -0.21 -4.87
CA GLN A 67 -20.96 1.00 -5.11
C GLN A 67 -20.04 1.32 -3.94
N GLU A 68 -20.58 1.30 -2.72
CA GLU A 68 -19.80 1.55 -1.49
C GLU A 68 -18.62 0.57 -1.37
N GLN A 69 -18.89 -0.73 -1.44
CA GLN A 69 -17.85 -1.77 -1.41
C GLN A 69 -16.77 -1.60 -2.49
N VAL A 70 -17.17 -1.31 -3.74
CA VAL A 70 -16.20 -1.14 -4.84
C VAL A 70 -15.44 0.16 -4.69
N GLU A 71 -16.07 1.22 -4.18
CA GLU A 71 -15.43 2.50 -3.89
C GLU A 71 -14.35 2.31 -2.83
N GLU A 72 -14.68 1.70 -1.68
CA GLU A 72 -13.71 1.41 -0.61
C GLU A 72 -12.54 0.55 -1.11
N ASP A 73 -12.82 -0.52 -1.85
CA ASP A 73 -11.76 -1.36 -2.44
C ASP A 73 -10.85 -0.56 -3.39
N LEU A 74 -11.44 0.30 -4.22
CA LEU A 74 -10.65 1.07 -5.18
C LEU A 74 -9.94 2.26 -4.55
N GLU A 75 -10.44 2.82 -3.45
CA GLU A 75 -9.70 3.82 -2.67
C GLU A 75 -8.41 3.23 -2.13
N VAL A 76 -8.45 2.02 -1.57
CA VAL A 76 -7.23 1.35 -1.09
C VAL A 76 -6.23 1.15 -2.23
N PHE A 77 -6.69 0.73 -3.41
CA PHE A 77 -5.79 0.52 -4.54
C PHE A 77 -5.32 1.83 -5.20
N LEU A 78 -6.15 2.86 -5.32
CA LEU A 78 -5.83 4.06 -6.12
C LEU A 78 -5.26 5.20 -5.28
N VAL A 79 -5.62 5.27 -3.99
CA VAL A 79 -5.28 6.36 -3.08
C VAL A 79 -4.26 5.91 -2.05
N ASP A 80 -4.44 4.76 -1.39
CA ASP A 80 -3.48 4.33 -0.35
C ASP A 80 -2.24 3.66 -0.97
N PHE A 81 -2.44 2.82 -1.98
CA PHE A 81 -1.33 2.16 -2.67
C PHE A 81 -0.65 3.06 -3.72
N GLU A 82 -1.36 4.09 -4.21
CA GLU A 82 -0.86 5.07 -5.20
C GLU A 82 -0.10 4.43 -6.39
N PRO A 83 -0.77 3.61 -7.22
CA PRO A 83 -0.14 2.90 -8.31
C PRO A 83 0.42 3.89 -9.34
N PRO A 84 1.40 3.46 -10.15
CA PRO A 84 1.90 4.29 -11.23
C PRO A 84 0.79 4.60 -12.25
N PRO A 85 1.03 5.48 -13.23
CA PRO A 85 0.11 5.69 -14.35
C PRO A 85 -0.30 4.39 -15.03
N ILE A 86 -1.53 4.31 -15.56
CA ILE A 86 -2.07 3.08 -16.18
C ILE A 86 -1.14 2.51 -17.27
N SER A 87 -0.42 3.35 -18.01
CA SER A 87 0.54 2.93 -19.04
C SER A 87 1.65 2.01 -18.52
N GLU A 88 1.96 2.08 -17.23
CA GLU A 88 3.01 1.30 -16.57
C GLU A 88 2.45 0.10 -15.79
N TRP A 89 1.15 -0.15 -15.87
CA TRP A 89 0.54 -1.27 -15.15
C TRP A 89 0.93 -2.60 -15.78
N ASP A 90 1.40 -3.52 -14.95
CA ASP A 90 1.69 -4.90 -15.32
C ASP A 90 1.16 -5.91 -14.29
N SER A 91 1.34 -7.19 -14.56
CA SER A 91 0.90 -8.23 -13.63
C SER A 91 1.70 -8.28 -12.33
N GLU A 92 2.94 -7.78 -12.33
CA GLU A 92 3.79 -7.78 -11.15
C GLU A 92 3.30 -6.74 -10.14
N LEU A 93 2.87 -5.56 -10.61
CA LEU A 93 2.25 -4.52 -9.80
C LEU A 93 1.04 -5.07 -9.03
N ILE A 94 0.13 -5.75 -9.72
CA ILE A 94 -1.08 -6.29 -9.10
C ILE A 94 -0.75 -7.43 -8.12
N LYS A 95 0.24 -8.26 -8.44
CA LYS A 95 0.72 -9.31 -7.55
C LYS A 95 1.38 -8.73 -6.30
N ASN A 96 2.16 -7.66 -6.45
CA ASN A 96 2.82 -6.99 -5.32
C ASN A 96 1.80 -6.28 -4.43
N PHE A 97 0.81 -5.63 -5.02
CA PHE A 97 -0.31 -5.04 -4.29
C PHE A 97 -1.06 -6.12 -3.48
N LEU A 98 -1.66 -7.11 -4.13
CA LEU A 98 -2.49 -8.11 -3.45
C LEU A 98 -1.70 -9.03 -2.51
N GLY A 99 -0.46 -9.36 -2.86
CA GLY A 99 0.33 -10.38 -2.17
C GLY A 99 1.26 -9.83 -1.07
N LYS A 100 1.57 -8.53 -1.08
CA LYS A 100 2.41 -7.90 -0.06
C LYS A 100 1.73 -6.69 0.54
N TRP A 101 1.58 -5.62 -0.24
CA TRP A 101 1.16 -4.34 0.29
C TRP A 101 -0.21 -4.43 0.98
N PHE A 102 -1.19 -5.06 0.33
CA PHE A 102 -2.54 -5.20 0.87
C PHE A 102 -2.55 -6.05 2.14
N MET A 103 -1.79 -7.14 2.16
CA MET A 103 -1.66 -8.01 3.34
C MET A 103 -0.99 -7.30 4.53
N GLU A 104 0.04 -6.51 4.27
CA GLU A 104 0.85 -5.86 5.31
C GLU A 104 0.21 -4.57 5.85
N ASN A 105 -0.44 -3.78 4.98
CA ASN A 105 -0.94 -2.45 5.32
C ASN A 105 -2.43 -2.46 5.67
N ALA A 106 -3.25 -3.23 4.94
CA ALA A 106 -4.69 -3.29 5.19
C ALA A 106 -5.09 -4.47 6.10
N ASN A 107 -4.22 -5.47 6.27
CA ASN A 107 -4.47 -6.70 7.04
C ASN A 107 -5.88 -7.29 6.77
N PRO A 108 -6.20 -7.60 5.51
CA PRO A 108 -7.52 -8.01 5.06
C PRO A 108 -7.91 -9.40 5.57
N LEU A 109 -9.20 -9.63 5.71
CA LEU A 109 -9.77 -10.96 5.78
C LEU A 109 -9.84 -11.59 4.37
N GLU A 110 -10.11 -12.89 4.31
CA GLU A 110 -10.24 -13.60 3.03
C GLU A 110 -11.39 -13.02 2.17
N GLU A 111 -12.47 -12.58 2.81
CA GLU A 111 -13.60 -11.93 2.14
C GLU A 111 -13.22 -10.59 1.50
N ASP A 112 -12.43 -9.77 2.18
CA ASP A 112 -11.92 -8.49 1.67
C ASP A 112 -11.01 -8.73 0.47
N LEU A 113 -10.17 -9.76 0.54
CA LEU A 113 -9.29 -10.12 -0.56
C LEU A 113 -10.07 -10.58 -1.79
N VAL A 114 -11.12 -11.38 -1.60
CA VAL A 114 -12.03 -11.77 -2.68
C VAL A 114 -12.81 -10.56 -3.23
N SER A 115 -13.22 -9.62 -2.37
CA SER A 115 -13.86 -8.36 -2.76
C SER A 115 -12.94 -7.53 -3.64
N MET A 116 -11.76 -7.21 -3.12
CA MET A 116 -10.71 -6.44 -3.78
C MET A 116 -10.38 -7.00 -5.16
N ARG A 117 -10.18 -8.32 -5.27
CA ARG A 117 -9.95 -9.01 -6.55
C ARG A 117 -11.08 -8.78 -7.55
N LYS A 118 -12.34 -8.80 -7.11
CA LYS A 118 -13.51 -8.57 -7.97
C LYS A 118 -13.60 -7.11 -8.40
N SER A 119 -13.40 -6.18 -7.47
CA SER A 119 -13.45 -4.73 -7.69
C SER A 119 -12.37 -4.31 -8.70
N LEU A 120 -11.13 -4.75 -8.50
CA LEU A 120 -10.03 -4.55 -9.45
C LEU A 120 -10.31 -5.15 -10.82
N LEU A 121 -10.81 -6.39 -10.88
CA LEU A 121 -11.12 -7.03 -12.16
C LEU A 121 -12.24 -6.28 -12.90
N SER A 122 -13.23 -5.75 -12.18
CA SER A 122 -14.30 -4.93 -12.76
C SER A 122 -13.73 -3.64 -13.36
N LEU A 123 -12.86 -2.95 -12.60
CA LEU A 123 -12.16 -1.75 -13.07
C LEU A 123 -11.31 -2.06 -14.31
N PHE A 124 -10.51 -3.12 -14.30
CA PHE A 124 -9.65 -3.46 -15.44
C PHE A 124 -10.47 -3.81 -16.68
N LYS A 125 -11.59 -4.52 -16.53
CA LYS A 125 -12.50 -4.78 -17.66
C LYS A 125 -13.10 -3.50 -18.22
N PHE A 126 -13.36 -2.50 -17.39
CA PHE A 126 -13.85 -1.20 -17.82
C PHE A 126 -12.75 -0.42 -18.56
N LEU A 127 -11.55 -0.31 -17.98
CA LEU A 127 -10.43 0.40 -18.61
C LEU A 127 -10.01 -0.24 -19.94
N ALA A 128 -10.07 -1.58 -20.07
CA ALA A 128 -9.83 -2.27 -21.33
C ALA A 128 -10.88 -1.93 -22.41
N LYS A 129 -12.15 -1.71 -22.02
CA LYS A 129 -13.20 -1.30 -22.97
C LYS A 129 -13.03 0.14 -23.45
N GLU A 130 -12.40 0.98 -22.62
CA GLU A 130 -12.08 2.37 -22.93
C GLU A 130 -10.72 2.52 -23.62
N ASP A 131 -10.03 1.41 -23.95
CA ASP A 131 -8.70 1.41 -24.58
C ASP A 131 -7.61 2.11 -23.73
N LEU A 132 -7.79 2.12 -22.41
CA LEU A 132 -6.89 2.80 -21.47
C LEU A 132 -5.83 1.87 -20.87
N LEU A 133 -6.00 0.55 -20.99
CA LEU A 133 -5.06 -0.43 -20.44
C LEU A 133 -3.98 -0.84 -21.43
N PRO A 134 -2.77 -1.18 -20.95
CA PRO A 134 -1.74 -1.77 -21.78
C PRO A 134 -2.19 -3.07 -22.44
N ASP A 135 -1.69 -3.30 -23.66
CA ASP A 135 -2.01 -4.50 -24.44
C ASP A 135 -1.68 -5.79 -23.68
N GLY A 136 -2.63 -6.72 -23.65
CA GLY A 136 -2.46 -8.01 -23.00
C GLY A 136 -2.48 -7.98 -21.46
N PHE A 137 -2.48 -6.81 -20.82
CA PHE A 137 -2.54 -6.67 -19.35
C PHE A 137 -3.70 -7.46 -18.76
N LEU A 138 -4.93 -7.19 -19.25
CA LEU A 138 -6.14 -7.81 -18.69
C LEU A 138 -6.11 -9.34 -18.80
N ASN A 139 -5.56 -9.89 -19.89
CA ASN A 139 -5.49 -11.34 -20.10
C ASN A 139 -4.49 -12.00 -19.13
N THR A 140 -3.36 -11.35 -18.88
CA THR A 140 -2.34 -11.82 -17.94
C THR A 140 -2.85 -11.73 -16.50
N VAL A 141 -3.39 -10.56 -16.13
CA VAL A 141 -3.85 -10.29 -14.75
C VAL A 141 -5.10 -11.09 -14.40
N SER A 142 -6.07 -11.23 -15.31
CA SER A 142 -7.28 -12.03 -15.05
C SER A 142 -6.93 -13.46 -14.67
N LYS A 143 -5.95 -14.07 -15.36
CA LYS A 143 -5.47 -15.42 -15.02
C LYS A 143 -4.80 -15.47 -13.65
N SER A 144 -4.02 -14.45 -13.30
CA SER A 144 -3.34 -14.40 -12.01
C SER A 144 -4.33 -14.23 -10.85
N ILE A 145 -5.30 -13.33 -11.00
CA ILE A 145 -6.32 -13.04 -9.98
C ILE A 145 -7.29 -14.21 -9.78
N GLN A 146 -7.65 -14.92 -10.85
CA GLN A 146 -8.63 -16.02 -10.79
C GLN A 146 -8.05 -17.35 -10.29
N ASN A 147 -6.73 -17.55 -10.38
CA ASN A 147 -6.08 -18.82 -9.99
C ASN A 147 -5.40 -18.75 -8.61
N SER A 148 -5.60 -17.67 -7.84
CA SER A 148 -5.00 -17.45 -6.52
C SER A 148 -6.01 -17.47 -5.38
#